data_AF-A0A2E7JVR1-F1
#
_entry.id   AF-A0A2E7JVR1-F1
#
_cell.length_a   1.000
_cell.length_b   1.000
_cell.length_c   1.000
_cell.angle_alpha   90.00
_cell.angle_beta   90.00
_cell.angle_gamma   90.00
#
_symmetry.space_group_name_H-M   'P 1'
#
loop_
_entity.id
_entity.type
_entity.pdbx_description
1 polymer ?
#
loop_
_entity_poly.entity_id
_entity_poly.type
_entity_poly.pdbx_seq_one_letter_code
_entity_poly.pdbx_strand_id
1 'polypeptide(L)'
;MTRAIVGPNKNPLKCWKLSDMDIELRDMWVEYSKDEAFLYTNIPAVPRYTVEADDKRRARLNRICYVLDQIPYKHVIPGKIKRPKRKEQGEYQRPPQSNLHCGAEKY
;
A
#
# COMPACT_ATOMS: atom_id res chain seq x y z
N MET A 1 -14.31 16.07 0.04
CA MET A 1 -14.86 14.97 0.88
C MET A 1 -15.87 14.07 0.13
N THR A 2 -17.00 14.57 -0.36
CA THR A 2 -18.09 13.75 -0.98
C THR A 2 -17.67 12.83 -2.12
N ARG A 3 -16.76 13.28 -2.99
CA ARG A 3 -16.31 12.51 -4.16
C ARG A 3 -15.55 11.23 -3.78
N ALA A 4 -14.93 11.19 -2.60
CA ALA A 4 -14.12 10.06 -2.15
C ALA A 4 -14.96 8.88 -1.63
N ILE A 5 -16.16 9.14 -1.09
CA ILE A 5 -17.09 8.13 -0.55
C ILE A 5 -18.00 7.58 -1.67
N VAL A 6 -18.47 8.44 -2.57
CA VAL A 6 -19.37 8.03 -3.67
C VAL A 6 -18.66 7.14 -4.71
N GLY A 7 -17.34 7.33 -4.89
CA GLY A 7 -16.55 6.56 -5.87
C GLY A 7 -16.50 5.05 -5.60
N PRO A 8 -16.06 4.61 -4.41
CA PRO A 8 -16.04 3.20 -4.02
C PRO A 8 -17.40 2.52 -4.11
N ASN A 9 -18.47 3.20 -3.69
CA ASN A 9 -19.83 2.63 -3.67
C ASN A 9 -20.36 2.26 -5.07
N LYS A 10 -19.87 2.95 -6.12
CA LYS A 10 -20.22 2.66 -7.52
C LYS A 10 -19.29 1.66 -8.20
N ASN A 11 -18.17 1.29 -7.57
CA ASN A 11 -17.16 0.40 -8.16
C ASN A 11 -17.05 -0.90 -7.35
N PRO A 12 -17.49 -2.05 -7.91
CA PRO A 12 -17.54 -3.33 -7.18
C PRO A 12 -16.18 -3.79 -6.65
N LEU A 13 -15.07 -3.36 -7.25
CA LEU A 13 -13.71 -3.71 -6.81
C LEU A 13 -13.24 -2.94 -5.56
N LYS A 14 -13.98 -1.90 -5.14
CA LYS A 14 -13.58 -0.99 -4.05
C LYS A 14 -14.58 -0.93 -2.90
N CYS A 15 -15.74 -1.60 -3.01
CA CYS A 15 -16.79 -1.58 -1.99
C CYS A 15 -16.31 -2.08 -0.63
N TRP A 16 -15.41 -3.07 -0.58
CA TRP A 16 -14.86 -3.62 0.66
C TRP A 16 -14.07 -2.62 1.52
N LYS A 17 -13.69 -1.46 0.95
CA LYS A 17 -12.92 -0.42 1.64
C LYS A 17 -13.79 0.56 2.42
N LEU A 18 -15.12 0.44 2.35
CA LEU A 18 -16.05 1.36 2.99
C LEU A 18 -16.71 0.67 4.17
N SER A 19 -16.53 1.22 5.36
CA SER A 19 -17.22 0.82 6.59
C SER A 19 -18.38 1.77 6.90
N ASP A 20 -19.36 1.32 7.67
CA ASP A 20 -20.43 2.18 8.21
C ASP A 20 -19.85 3.35 9.02
N MET A 21 -18.75 3.10 9.72
CA MET A 21 -18.02 4.14 10.46
C MET A 21 -17.51 5.27 9.55
N ASP A 22 -17.07 4.96 8.33
CA ASP A 22 -16.58 5.98 7.39
C ASP A 22 -17.68 6.98 6.96
N ILE A 23 -18.94 6.56 7.04
CA ILE A 23 -20.09 7.39 6.73
C ILE A 23 -20.34 8.37 7.89
N GLU A 24 -20.35 7.87 9.13
CA GLU A 24 -20.55 8.70 10.33
C GLU A 24 -19.39 9.68 10.55
N LEU A 25 -18.14 9.25 10.31
CA LEU A 25 -16.94 10.08 10.42
C LEU A 25 -17.00 11.34 9.53
N ARG A 26 -17.81 11.31 8.47
CA ARG A 26 -18.01 12.47 7.61
C ARG A 26 -18.69 13.63 8.35
N ASP A 27 -19.63 13.33 9.24
CA ASP A 27 -20.38 14.35 9.99
C ASP A 27 -19.50 14.94 11.11
N MET A 28 -18.52 14.16 11.59
CA MET A 28 -17.51 14.57 12.57
C MET A 28 -16.30 15.31 11.95
N TRP A 29 -16.39 15.78 10.70
CA TRP A 29 -15.28 16.41 9.98
C TRP A 29 -14.58 17.50 10.78
N VAL A 30 -15.35 18.36 11.45
CA VAL A 30 -14.81 19.47 12.25
C VAL A 30 -13.99 18.96 13.43
N GLU A 31 -14.42 17.89 14.08
CA GLU A 31 -13.71 17.30 15.22
C GLU A 31 -12.41 16.64 14.79
N TYR A 32 -12.43 15.89 13.69
CA TYR A 32 -11.24 15.22 13.15
C TYR A 32 -10.24 16.14 12.47
N SER A 33 -10.69 17.31 11.99
CA SER A 33 -9.81 18.33 11.39
C SER A 33 -9.08 19.17 12.44
N LYS A 34 -9.37 18.98 13.73
CA LYS A 34 -8.61 19.65 14.79
C LYS A 34 -7.26 18.97 14.94
N ASP A 35 -6.20 19.72 14.68
CA ASP A 35 -4.81 19.26 14.80
C ASP A 35 -4.29 19.16 16.25
N GLU A 36 -5.17 18.95 17.24
CA GLU A 36 -4.77 18.88 18.66
C GLU A 36 -3.73 17.79 18.91
N ALA A 37 -3.90 16.62 18.30
CA ALA A 37 -2.93 15.53 18.37
C ALA A 37 -1.55 15.91 17.77
N PHE A 38 -1.53 16.83 16.81
CA PHE A 38 -0.29 17.31 16.21
C PHE A 38 0.50 18.16 17.20
N LEU A 39 -0.17 19.00 17.99
CA LEU A 39 0.46 19.85 19.01
C LEU A 39 1.18 19.04 20.08
N TYR A 40 0.59 17.94 20.54
CA TYR A 40 1.18 17.13 21.61
C TYR A 40 2.27 16.17 21.14
N THR A 41 2.22 15.72 19.88
CA THR A 41 3.11 14.63 19.40
C THR A 41 4.20 15.11 18.43
N ASN A 42 4.14 16.34 17.93
CA ASN A 42 5.14 16.88 17.02
C ASN A 42 6.37 17.37 17.80
N ILE A 43 7.35 16.48 17.97
CA ILE A 43 8.62 16.76 18.64
C ILE A 43 9.76 16.91 17.63
N PRO A 44 10.82 17.70 17.92
CA PRO A 44 11.94 17.89 17.00
C PRO A 44 12.66 16.59 16.59
N ALA A 45 12.65 15.57 17.46
CA ALA A 45 13.24 14.27 17.17
C ALA A 45 12.45 13.45 16.14
N VAL A 46 11.14 13.67 16.05
CA VAL A 46 10.22 12.95 15.16
C VAL A 46 9.19 13.94 14.60
N PRO A 47 9.63 14.82 13.67
CA PRO A 47 8.74 15.80 13.07
C PRO A 47 7.66 15.11 12.25
N ARG A 48 6.42 15.58 12.40
CA ARG A 48 5.28 15.15 11.59
C ARG A 48 5.11 16.10 10.41
N TYR A 49 4.83 15.55 9.23
CA TYR A 49 4.71 16.31 7.99
C TYR A 49 3.32 16.13 7.37
N THR A 50 2.71 17.24 6.97
CA THR A 50 1.42 17.26 6.27
C THR A 50 1.64 17.26 4.76
N VAL A 51 0.83 16.49 4.02
CA VAL A 51 0.89 16.41 2.56
C VAL A 51 -0.50 16.59 1.98
N GLU A 52 -0.65 17.58 1.10
CA GLU A 52 -1.89 17.82 0.36
C GLU A 52 -2.21 16.63 -0.57
N ALA A 53 -3.39 16.02 -0.38
CA ALA A 53 -3.73 14.73 -0.97
C ALA A 53 -4.91 14.75 -1.97
N ASP A 54 -5.37 15.94 -2.38
CA ASP A 54 -6.45 16.07 -3.37
C ASP A 54 -6.09 15.43 -4.72
N ASP A 55 -4.86 15.65 -5.20
CA ASP A 55 -4.28 14.86 -6.30
C ASP A 55 -3.47 13.68 -5.73
N LYS A 56 -4.12 12.51 -5.73
CA LYS A 56 -3.55 11.25 -5.22
C LYS A 56 -2.26 10.83 -5.92
N ARG A 57 -2.04 11.19 -7.19
CA ARG A 57 -0.81 10.80 -7.91
C ARG A 57 0.35 11.69 -7.47
N ARG A 58 0.13 13.00 -7.41
CA ARG A 58 1.15 13.96 -6.95
C ARG A 58 1.52 13.74 -5.49
N ALA A 59 0.53 13.53 -4.61
CA ALA A 59 0.78 13.27 -3.19
C ALA A 59 1.69 12.05 -2.95
N ARG A 60 1.49 10.97 -3.71
CA ARG A 60 2.32 9.76 -3.63
C ARG A 60 3.74 10.00 -4.10
N LEU A 61 3.92 10.68 -5.24
CA LEU A 61 5.24 11.02 -5.76
C LEU A 61 5.99 11.92 -4.78
N ASN A 62 5.34 12.97 -4.29
CA ASN A 62 5.93 13.89 -3.31
C ASN A 62 6.35 13.14 -2.04
N ARG A 63 5.53 12.22 -1.54
CA ARG A 63 5.87 11.44 -0.35
C ARG A 63 7.06 10.50 -0.59
N ILE A 64 7.11 9.82 -1.73
CA ILE A 64 8.23 8.94 -2.09
C ILE A 64 9.52 9.75 -2.22
N CYS A 65 9.50 10.86 -2.95
CA CYS A 65 10.65 11.75 -3.09
C CYS A 65 11.14 12.25 -1.74
N TYR A 66 10.24 12.77 -0.91
CA TYR A 66 10.57 13.24 0.43
C TYR A 66 11.28 12.15 1.28
N VAL A 67 10.77 10.92 1.29
CA VAL A 67 11.39 9.82 2.05
C VAL A 67 12.77 9.46 1.50
N LEU A 68 12.94 9.45 0.17
CA LEU A 68 14.22 9.15 -0.46
C LEU A 68 15.27 10.25 -0.20
N ASP A 69 14.86 11.51 -0.14
CA ASP A 69 15.77 12.62 0.15
C ASP A 69 16.30 12.61 1.59
N GLN A 70 15.53 12.06 2.54
CA GLN A 70 15.95 11.96 3.95
C GLN A 70 16.93 10.80 4.21
N ILE A 71 16.97 9.81 3.33
CA ILE A 71 17.79 8.61 3.52
C ILE A 71 19.01 8.71 2.59
N PRO A 72 20.25 8.73 3.10
CA PRO A 72 21.44 8.71 2.27
C PRO A 72 21.62 7.32 1.66
N TYR A 73 20.87 7.02 0.61
CA TYR A 73 20.93 5.76 -0.10
C TYR A 73 21.98 5.83 -1.21
N LYS A 74 22.70 4.72 -1.41
CA LYS A 74 23.57 4.53 -2.56
C LYS A 74 22.89 3.58 -3.52
N HIS A 75 22.98 3.87 -4.81
CA HIS A 75 22.48 2.95 -5.83
C HIS A 75 23.36 1.70 -5.84
N VAL A 76 22.86 0.62 -5.23
CA VAL A 76 23.55 -0.67 -5.23
C VAL A 76 22.99 -1.49 -6.37
N ILE A 77 23.80 -1.71 -7.41
CA ILE A 77 23.47 -2.73 -8.41
C ILE A 77 23.81 -4.07 -7.76
N PRO A 78 22.83 -4.93 -7.44
CA PRO A 78 23.16 -6.26 -6.93
C PRO A 78 24.04 -6.95 -7.98
N GLY A 79 25.20 -7.44 -7.57
CA GLY A 79 26.10 -8.16 -8.45
C GLY A 79 25.37 -9.34 -9.11
N LYS A 80 25.76 -9.72 -10.33
CA LYS A 80 25.17 -10.87 -11.02
C LYS A 80 25.27 -12.11 -10.13
N ILE A 81 24.16 -12.52 -9.54
CA ILE A 81 24.07 -13.76 -8.77
C ILE A 81 24.16 -14.90 -9.78
N LYS A 82 25.30 -15.59 -9.82
CA LYS A 82 25.43 -16.84 -10.57
C LYS A 82 24.53 -17.86 -9.88
N ARG A 83 23.36 -18.12 -10.45
CA ARG A 83 22.52 -19.24 -10.01
C ARG A 83 23.33 -20.52 -10.20
N PRO A 84 23.47 -21.39 -9.19
CA PRO A 84 24.07 -22.70 -9.40
C PRO A 84 23.23 -23.46 -10.44
N LYS A 85 23.90 -24.28 -11.25
CA LYS A 85 23.18 -25.20 -12.15
C LYS A 85 22.25 -26.04 -11.28
N ARG A 86 20.97 -26.15 -11.68
CA ARG A 86 19.99 -27.01 -10.99
C ARG A 86 20.62 -28.40 -10.87
N LYS A 87 20.66 -28.94 -9.66
CA LYS A 87 21.10 -30.34 -9.44
C LYS A 87 20.22 -31.24 -10.31
N GLU A 88 20.82 -32.25 -10.92
CA GLU A 88 20.06 -33.30 -11.59
C GLU A 88 19.15 -33.93 -10.54
N GLN A 89 17.85 -33.68 -10.70
CA GLN A 89 16.84 -34.41 -9.96
C GLN A 89 16.77 -35.78 -10.63
N GLY A 90 16.74 -36.85 -9.84
CA GLY A 90 16.59 -38.22 -10.36
C GLY A 90 15.24 -38.42 -11.07
N GLU A 91 14.67 -39.62 -10.98
CA GLU A 91 13.40 -39.96 -11.63
C GLU A 91 12.17 -39.33 -10.95
N TYR A 92 12.19 -38.02 -10.69
CA TYR A 92 11.03 -37.30 -10.18
C TYR A 92 10.04 -37.07 -11.32
N GLN A 93 9.00 -37.91 -11.37
CA GLN A 93 7.83 -37.66 -12.18
C GLN A 93 6.89 -36.74 -11.41
N ARG A 94 6.68 -35.53 -11.93
CA ARG A 94 5.67 -34.62 -11.38
C ARG A 94 4.31 -35.34 -11.46
N PRO A 95 3.54 -35.44 -10.36
CA PRO A 95 2.23 -36.05 -10.42
C PRO A 95 1.35 -35.29 -11.43
N PRO A 96 0.49 -35.99 -12.18
CA PRO A 96 -0.39 -35.37 -13.15
C PRO A 96 -1.22 -34.29 -12.46
N GLN A 97 -1.43 -33.18 -13.18
CA GLN A 97 -2.07 -31.98 -12.64
C GLN A 97 -3.51 -32.23 -12.14
N SER A 98 -4.14 -33.33 -12.59
CA SER A 98 -5.43 -33.84 -12.11
C SER A 98 -5.42 -34.28 -10.65
N ASN A 99 -4.28 -34.75 -10.13
CA ASN A 99 -4.15 -35.26 -8.77
C ASN A 99 -3.76 -34.16 -7.77
N LEU A 100 -3.34 -33.01 -8.29
CA LEU A 100 -3.16 -31.81 -7.49
C LEU A 100 -4.57 -31.22 -7.30
N HIS A 101 -5.05 -31.11 -6.06
CA HIS A 101 -6.13 -30.20 -5.73
C HIS A 101 -5.60 -28.76 -5.92
N CYS A 102 -5.36 -28.38 -7.17
CA CYS A 102 -5.18 -26.99 -7.54
C CYS A 102 -6.57 -26.39 -7.37
N GLY A 103 -6.74 -25.51 -6.37
CA GLY A 103 -7.99 -24.76 -6.21
C GLY A 103 -8.37 -24.18 -7.56
N ALA A 104 -9.56 -24.53 -8.04
CA ALA A 104 -10.03 -24.23 -9.39
C ALA A 104 -9.69 -22.78 -9.78
N GLU A 105 -9.10 -22.62 -10.97
CA GLU A 105 -8.98 -21.31 -11.62
C GLU A 105 -10.40 -20.75 -11.77
N LYS A 106 -10.75 -19.77 -10.93
CA LYS A 106 -12.06 -19.10 -10.95
C LYS A 106 -12.07 -17.85 -11.83
N TYR A 107 -11.32 -17.86 -12.94
CA TYR A 107 -11.32 -16.78 -13.92
C TYR A 107 -11.22 -17.34 -15.33
#